data_AF-A0A636HVZ7-F1
#
_entry.id   AF-A0A636HVZ7-F1
#
_cell.length_a   1.000
_cell.length_b   1.000
_cell.length_c   1.000
_cell.angle_alpha   90.00
_cell.angle_beta   90.00
_cell.angle_gamma   90.00
#
_symmetry.space_group_name_H-M   'P 1'
#
loop_
_entity.id
_entity.type
_entity.pdbx_description
1 polymer ?
#
loop_
_entity_poly.entity_id
_entity_poly.type
_entity_poly.pdbx_seq_one_letter_code
_entity_poly.pdbx_strand_id
1 'polypeptide(L)'
;MSTATDFKTLLDNIKIDNAGQISKRYGRITKALNQYFYNLDSKTANSLQVGSYGRFTGIRGISDLDMLYFLPATAWPRFRDRQSYLLQVVKTEIKKTFKNTDIRGDGQVVVVKFKNQEVEVVPVFSNEDGTFTYPDTHDGGSWKVCNPRAEMSSFRALNDDRKGHLR
;
A
#
# COMPACT_ATOMS: atom_id res chain seq x y z
N MET A 1 15.29 -32.42 18.83
CA MET A 1 14.38 -31.26 18.89
C MET A 1 12.96 -31.78 18.88
N SER A 2 12.01 -31.08 19.52
CA SER A 2 10.59 -31.44 19.44
C SER A 2 9.91 -30.69 18.30
N THR A 3 8.79 -31.22 17.79
CA THR A 3 7.98 -30.54 16.78
C THR A 3 7.61 -29.12 17.20
N ALA A 4 7.30 -28.89 18.48
CA ALA A 4 7.00 -27.55 18.99
C ALA A 4 8.19 -26.58 18.89
N THR A 5 9.41 -27.06 19.19
CA THR A 5 10.63 -26.26 19.04
C THR A 5 10.93 -25.95 17.57
N ASP A 6 10.68 -26.90 16.68
CA ASP A 6 10.90 -26.73 15.23
C ASP A 6 9.95 -25.67 14.66
N PHE A 7 8.66 -25.73 15.02
CA PHE A 7 7.68 -24.72 14.59
C PHE A 7 7.99 -23.33 15.15
N LYS A 8 8.41 -23.22 16.41
CA LYS A 8 8.82 -21.92 16.97
C LYS A 8 10.01 -21.33 16.20
N THR A 9 11.00 -22.16 15.90
CA THR A 9 12.19 -21.76 15.12
C THR A 9 11.80 -21.33 13.70
N LEU A 10 10.89 -22.06 13.05
CA LEU A 10 10.36 -21.69 11.73
C LEU A 10 9.68 -20.32 11.78
N LEU A 11 8.77 -20.11 12.73
CA LEU A 11 8.05 -18.85 12.90
C LEU A 11 8.99 -17.68 13.14
N ASP A 12 10.03 -17.86 13.97
CA ASP A 12 11.04 -16.83 14.20
C ASP A 12 11.85 -16.53 12.93
N ASN A 13 12.16 -17.55 12.13
CA ASN A 13 12.91 -17.40 10.88
C ASN A 13 12.14 -16.69 9.76
N ILE A 14 10.80 -16.74 9.76
CA ILE A 14 9.98 -16.10 8.72
C ILE A 14 9.48 -14.71 9.14
N LYS A 15 9.80 -14.21 10.33
CA LYS A 15 9.41 -12.85 10.75
C LYS A 15 10.08 -11.79 9.89
N ILE A 16 9.32 -10.73 9.60
CA ILE A 16 9.86 -9.50 8.99
C ILE A 16 10.99 -8.94 9.87
N ASP A 17 12.17 -8.78 9.29
CA ASP A 17 13.38 -8.30 9.94
C ASP A 17 13.76 -6.86 9.55
N ASN A 18 13.06 -6.27 8.57
CA ASN A 18 13.36 -4.96 8.01
C ASN A 18 12.22 -3.93 8.14
N ALA A 19 11.32 -4.09 9.12
CA ALA A 19 10.14 -3.24 9.33
C ALA A 19 10.46 -1.73 9.40
N GLY A 20 11.60 -1.35 10.01
CA GLY A 20 12.04 0.04 10.05
C GLY A 20 12.38 0.62 8.67
N GLN A 21 12.90 -0.19 7.74
CA GLN A 21 13.14 0.23 6.36
C GLN A 21 11.82 0.38 5.59
N ILE A 22 10.90 -0.58 5.76
CA ILE A 22 9.56 -0.57 5.16
C ILE A 22 8.81 0.71 5.58
N SER A 23 8.76 0.99 6.89
CA SER A 23 8.13 2.18 7.45
C SER A 23 8.72 3.48 6.87
N LYS A 24 10.06 3.56 6.74
CA LYS A 24 10.72 4.72 6.11
C LYS A 24 10.31 4.92 4.65
N ARG A 25 10.14 3.83 3.88
CA ARG A 25 9.72 3.90 2.48
C ARG A 25 8.28 4.39 2.35
N TYR A 26 7.34 3.76 3.05
CA TYR A 26 5.94 4.21 3.10
C TYR A 26 5.83 5.67 3.53
N GLY A 27 6.56 6.06 4.58
CA GLY A 27 6.49 7.42 5.09
C GLY A 27 7.02 8.47 4.13
N ARG A 28 8.06 8.17 3.36
CA ARG A 28 8.60 9.09 2.34
C ARG A 28 7.68 9.22 1.13
N ILE A 29 7.07 8.12 0.68
CA ILE A 29 6.05 8.15 -0.39
C ILE A 29 4.85 8.99 0.06
N THR A 30 4.33 8.69 1.25
CA THR A 30 3.20 9.41 1.85
C THR A 30 3.47 10.90 1.97
N LYS A 31 4.65 11.30 2.48
CA LYS A 31 5.05 12.70 2.56
C LYS A 31 5.09 13.39 1.20
N ALA A 32 5.67 12.74 0.18
CA ALA A 32 5.77 13.33 -1.16
C ALA A 32 4.38 13.65 -1.74
N LEU A 33 3.43 12.73 -1.60
CA LEU A 33 2.08 12.92 -2.09
C LEU A 33 1.28 13.92 -1.23
N ASN A 34 1.46 13.90 0.10
CA ASN A 34 0.82 14.86 1.01
C ASN A 34 1.23 16.31 0.73
N GLN A 35 2.51 16.54 0.40
CA GLN A 35 2.99 17.86 0.00
C GLN A 35 2.29 18.37 -1.26
N TYR A 36 2.01 17.47 -2.22
CA TYR A 36 1.35 17.86 -3.47
C TYR A 36 -0.17 18.04 -3.33
N PHE A 37 -0.86 17.05 -2.77
CA PHE A 37 -2.33 17.02 -2.75
C PHE A 37 -2.95 17.80 -1.58
N TYR A 38 -2.23 17.95 -0.47
CA TYR A 38 -2.76 18.53 0.77
C TYR A 38 -1.92 19.70 1.30
N ASN A 39 -0.77 20.01 0.67
CA ASN A 39 0.22 20.94 1.21
C ASN A 39 0.59 20.61 2.69
N LEU A 40 0.74 19.31 2.97
CA LEU A 40 0.93 18.78 4.32
C LEU A 40 2.29 18.09 4.46
N ASP A 41 3.04 18.42 5.52
CA ASP A 41 4.25 17.68 5.90
C ASP A 41 3.93 16.55 6.89
N SER A 42 3.39 15.43 6.38
CA SER A 42 3.11 14.24 7.18
C SER A 42 3.54 12.96 6.48
N LYS A 43 4.14 12.05 7.24
CA LYS A 43 4.58 10.72 6.78
C LYS A 43 3.53 9.63 7.00
N THR A 44 2.41 9.94 7.63
CA THR A 44 1.41 8.94 8.04
C THR A 44 -0.01 9.29 7.62
N ALA A 45 -0.34 10.58 7.54
CA ALA A 45 -1.65 11.03 7.09
C ALA A 45 -1.94 10.57 5.65
N ASN A 46 -3.21 10.33 5.36
CA ASN A 46 -3.72 10.03 4.02
C ASN A 46 -3.14 8.75 3.36
N SER A 47 -2.66 7.80 4.16
CA SER A 47 -2.18 6.51 3.64
C SER A 47 -2.62 5.36 4.53
N LEU A 48 -2.69 4.16 3.95
CA LEU A 48 -2.95 2.92 4.67
C LEU A 48 -2.10 1.80 4.08
N GLN A 49 -1.33 1.12 4.92
CA GLN A 49 -0.60 -0.09 4.53
C GLN A 49 -1.60 -1.24 4.46
N VAL A 50 -1.67 -1.89 3.30
CA VAL A 50 -2.63 -2.96 3.02
C VAL A 50 -1.89 -4.21 2.53
N GLY A 51 -2.58 -5.15 1.90
CA GLY A 51 -1.95 -6.37 1.40
C GLY A 51 -1.44 -7.27 2.52
N SER A 52 -0.53 -8.17 2.17
CA SER A 52 0.05 -9.13 3.13
C SER A 52 0.74 -8.42 4.30
N TYR A 53 1.39 -7.28 4.05
CA TYR A 53 2.04 -6.49 5.10
C TYR A 53 1.01 -5.88 6.06
N GLY A 54 -0.02 -5.20 5.54
CA GLY A 54 -1.07 -4.57 6.35
C GLY A 54 -1.92 -5.58 7.14
N ARG A 55 -2.05 -6.81 6.65
CA ARG A 55 -2.78 -7.90 7.33
C ARG A 55 -1.90 -8.76 8.26
N PHE A 56 -0.62 -8.41 8.40
CA PHE A 56 0.38 -9.13 9.21
C PHE A 56 0.59 -10.60 8.77
N THR A 57 0.55 -10.86 7.46
CA THR A 57 0.86 -12.17 6.87
C THR A 57 2.08 -12.13 5.95
N GLY A 58 2.72 -10.97 5.83
CA GLY A 58 3.99 -10.81 5.14
C GLY A 58 5.14 -11.45 5.93
N ILE A 59 6.01 -12.18 5.24
CA ILE A 59 7.16 -12.88 5.84
C ILE A 59 8.50 -12.26 5.44
N ARG A 60 9.58 -12.67 6.10
CA ARG A 60 10.97 -12.28 5.80
C ARG A 60 11.23 -12.37 4.30
N GLY A 61 11.77 -11.29 3.74
CA GLY A 61 12.04 -11.20 2.31
C GLY A 61 10.83 -10.80 1.46
N ILE A 62 9.73 -10.31 2.06
CA ILE A 62 8.59 -9.76 1.32
C ILE A 62 9.04 -8.78 0.23
N SER A 63 8.74 -9.13 -1.03
CA SER A 63 9.06 -8.32 -2.20
C SER A 63 8.03 -7.21 -2.41
N ASP A 64 6.75 -7.53 -2.26
CA ASP A 64 5.66 -6.68 -2.72
C ASP A 64 4.92 -6.06 -1.53
N LEU A 65 4.86 -4.74 -1.52
CA LEU A 65 4.30 -3.95 -0.43
C LEU A 65 3.19 -3.04 -0.95
N ASP A 66 1.98 -3.26 -0.46
CA ASP A 66 0.81 -2.52 -0.92
C ASP A 66 0.46 -1.34 0.00
N MET A 67 0.19 -0.18 -0.58
CA MET A 67 -0.42 0.94 0.13
C MET A 67 -1.56 1.58 -0.63
N LEU A 68 -2.62 1.95 0.09
CA LEU A 68 -3.56 2.95 -0.38
C LEU A 68 -3.04 4.35 -0.06
N TYR A 69 -3.22 5.27 -1.00
CA TYR A 69 -3.07 6.70 -0.77
C TYR A 69 -4.41 7.41 -1.01
N PHE A 70 -4.94 8.06 0.04
CA PHE A 70 -6.25 8.71 0.01
C PHE A 70 -6.15 10.08 -0.66
N LEU A 71 -6.74 10.21 -1.84
CA LEU A 71 -6.87 11.48 -2.56
C LEU A 71 -7.93 12.37 -1.92
N PRO A 72 -7.77 13.71 -1.95
CA PRO A 72 -8.79 14.61 -1.47
C PRO A 72 -10.00 14.56 -2.41
N ALA A 73 -11.23 14.58 -1.87
CA ALA A 73 -12.45 14.56 -2.67
C ALA A 73 -12.51 15.69 -3.72
N THR A 74 -11.90 16.84 -3.41
CA THR A 74 -11.78 17.99 -4.33
C THR A 74 -10.97 17.69 -5.59
N ALA A 75 -10.15 16.63 -5.59
CA ALA A 75 -9.41 16.18 -6.77
C ALA A 75 -10.24 15.32 -7.73
N TRP A 76 -11.42 14.84 -7.32
CA TRP A 76 -12.26 13.96 -8.14
C TRP A 76 -12.58 14.54 -9.54
N PRO A 77 -13.04 15.80 -9.69
CA PRO A 77 -13.36 16.36 -11.00
C PRO A 77 -12.15 16.41 -11.96
N ARG A 78 -10.93 16.48 -11.42
CA ARG A 78 -9.69 16.50 -12.21
C ARG A 78 -9.36 15.13 -12.80
N PHE A 79 -9.73 14.05 -12.13
CA PHE A 79 -9.24 12.70 -12.44
C PHE A 79 -10.30 11.70 -12.87
N ARG A 80 -11.59 11.96 -12.62
CA ARG A 80 -12.70 11.02 -12.89
C ARG A 80 -12.73 10.42 -14.31
N ASP A 81 -12.28 11.17 -15.32
CA ASP A 81 -12.25 10.72 -16.72
C ASP A 81 -10.81 10.52 -17.23
N ARG A 82 -9.82 10.47 -16.31
CA ARG A 82 -8.39 10.54 -16.63
C ARG A 82 -7.54 9.66 -15.69
N GLN A 83 -7.84 8.37 -15.62
CA GLN A 83 -7.18 7.38 -14.75
C GLN A 83 -5.68 7.28 -15.04
N SER A 84 -5.29 7.16 -16.30
CA SER A 84 -3.87 7.11 -16.68
C SER A 84 -3.13 8.39 -16.30
N TYR A 85 -3.78 9.54 -16.45
CA TYR A 85 -3.23 10.82 -16.02
C TYR A 85 -3.06 10.91 -14.49
N LEU A 86 -4.00 10.39 -13.71
CA LEU A 86 -3.86 10.29 -12.26
C LEU A 86 -2.58 9.50 -11.89
N LEU A 87 -2.36 8.33 -12.49
CA LEU A 87 -1.16 7.54 -12.22
C LEU A 87 0.12 8.28 -12.64
N GLN A 88 0.11 9.02 -13.75
CA GLN A 88 1.26 9.85 -14.15
C GLN A 88 1.54 10.98 -13.15
N VAL A 89 0.50 11.64 -12.61
CA VAL A 89 0.67 12.67 -11.57
C VAL A 89 1.28 12.05 -10.32
N VAL A 90 0.71 10.96 -9.80
CA VAL A 90 1.23 10.26 -8.62
C VAL A 90 2.69 9.83 -8.81
N LYS A 91 3.01 9.19 -9.95
CA LYS A 91 4.38 8.82 -10.33
C LYS A 91 5.32 10.03 -10.32
N THR A 92 4.92 11.13 -10.94
CA THR A 92 5.74 12.34 -11.07
C THR A 92 6.07 12.92 -9.70
N GLU A 93 5.08 13.00 -8.80
CA GLU A 93 5.28 13.56 -7.46
C GLU A 93 6.18 12.67 -6.59
N ILE A 94 6.03 11.35 -6.66
CA ILE A 94 6.93 10.42 -5.96
C ILE A 94 8.36 10.56 -6.53
N LYS A 95 8.52 10.65 -7.85
CA LYS A 95 9.83 10.75 -8.52
C LYS A 95 10.63 11.99 -8.09
N LYS A 96 9.98 13.10 -7.71
CA LYS A 96 10.67 14.28 -7.14
C LYS A 96 11.46 13.94 -5.87
N THR A 97 10.93 13.03 -5.05
CA THR A 97 11.58 12.56 -3.80
C THR A 97 12.58 11.43 -4.05
N PHE A 98 12.34 10.62 -5.07
CA PHE A 98 13.10 9.41 -5.39
C PHE A 98 13.73 9.49 -6.78
N LYS A 99 14.57 10.51 -7.01
CA LYS A 99 15.09 10.87 -8.35
C LYS A 99 15.76 9.69 -9.09
N ASN A 100 16.49 8.84 -8.38
CA ASN A 100 17.25 7.72 -8.96
C ASN A 100 16.56 6.35 -8.82
N THR A 101 15.28 6.33 -8.41
CA THR A 101 14.51 5.09 -8.23
C THR A 101 13.67 4.82 -9.46
N ASP A 102 13.56 3.56 -9.88
CA ASP A 102 12.66 3.16 -10.95
C ASP A 102 11.20 3.26 -10.45
N ILE A 103 10.39 4.02 -11.19
CA ILE A 103 8.99 4.30 -10.83
C ILE A 103 8.15 4.27 -12.11
N ARG A 104 7.13 3.43 -12.12
CA ARG A 104 6.25 3.19 -13.27
C ARG A 104 4.79 3.14 -12.84
N GLY A 105 3.89 3.56 -13.73
CA GLY A 105 2.48 3.22 -13.60
C GLY A 105 2.26 1.81 -14.15
N ASP A 106 1.40 1.03 -13.52
CA ASP A 106 1.10 -0.35 -13.90
C ASP A 106 -0.37 -0.67 -13.61
N GLY A 107 -1.22 -0.63 -14.65
CA GLY A 107 -2.65 -0.92 -14.56
C GLY A 107 -3.41 -0.03 -13.56
N GLN A 108 -3.35 -0.41 -12.28
CA GLN A 108 -4.12 0.17 -11.18
C GLN A 108 -3.23 0.95 -10.19
N VAL A 109 -1.91 0.84 -10.31
CA VAL A 109 -0.96 1.27 -9.28
C VAL A 109 0.20 2.08 -9.84
N VAL A 110 0.90 2.78 -8.95
CA VAL A 110 2.26 3.27 -9.21
C VAL A 110 3.24 2.41 -8.44
N VAL A 111 4.10 1.70 -9.16
CA VAL A 111 5.15 0.84 -8.60
C VAL A 111 6.40 1.66 -8.34
N VAL A 112 6.89 1.64 -7.10
CA VAL A 112 8.16 2.24 -6.68
C VAL A 112 9.16 1.13 -6.39
N LYS A 113 10.11 0.91 -7.29
CA LYS A 113 11.02 -0.23 -7.24
C LYS A 113 12.32 0.08 -6.51
N PHE A 114 12.49 -0.50 -5.32
CA PHE A 114 13.76 -0.49 -4.59
C PHE A 114 14.56 -1.76 -4.89
N LYS A 115 15.83 -1.80 -4.46
CA LYS A 115 16.73 -2.93 -4.73
C LYS A 115 16.17 -4.30 -4.32
N ASN A 116 15.46 -4.36 -3.20
CA ASN A 116 15.02 -5.62 -2.59
C ASN A 116 13.48 -5.74 -2.45
N GLN A 117 12.73 -4.67 -2.74
CA GLN A 117 11.28 -4.61 -2.54
C GLN A 117 10.66 -3.59 -3.51
N GLU A 118 9.43 -3.82 -3.90
CA GLU A 118 8.58 -2.89 -4.62
C GLU A 118 7.49 -2.38 -3.67
N VAL A 119 7.12 -1.09 -3.80
CA VAL A 119 5.94 -0.55 -3.13
C VAL A 119 4.92 -0.18 -4.20
N GLU A 120 3.76 -0.83 -4.17
CA GLU A 120 2.63 -0.53 -5.02
C GLU A 120 1.74 0.51 -4.35
N VAL A 121 1.69 1.69 -4.95
CA VAL A 121 0.89 2.82 -4.46
C VAL A 121 -0.42 2.87 -5.25
N VAL A 122 -1.52 2.58 -4.57
CA VAL A 122 -2.86 2.65 -5.14
C VAL A 122 -3.51 3.98 -4.73
N PRO A 123 -3.62 4.97 -5.62
CA PRO A 123 -4.34 6.20 -5.31
C PRO A 123 -5.84 5.93 -5.31
N VAL A 124 -6.54 6.33 -4.25
CA VAL A 124 -7.96 6.02 -4.06
C VAL A 124 -8.77 7.21 -3.60
N PHE A 125 -10.06 7.20 -3.94
CA PHE A 125 -11.08 8.05 -3.33
C PHE A 125 -11.86 7.22 -2.31
N SER A 126 -12.21 7.83 -1.17
CA SER A 126 -13.02 7.17 -0.14
C SER A 126 -14.50 7.30 -0.49
N ASN A 127 -15.25 6.20 -0.39
CA ASN A 127 -16.69 6.17 -0.55
C ASN A 127 -17.38 6.31 0.82
N GLU A 128 -18.66 6.69 0.84
CA GLU A 128 -19.43 6.89 2.08
C GLU A 128 -19.64 5.59 2.87
N ASP A 129 -19.68 4.45 2.19
CA ASP A 129 -19.83 3.11 2.77
C ASP A 129 -18.53 2.54 3.37
N GLY A 130 -17.44 3.31 3.36
CA GLY A 130 -16.13 2.91 3.87
C GLY A 130 -15.29 2.07 2.89
N THR A 131 -15.78 1.83 1.68
CA THR A 131 -14.99 1.24 0.58
C THR A 131 -14.15 2.32 -0.12
N PHE A 132 -13.31 1.90 -1.07
CA PHE A 132 -12.46 2.80 -1.84
C PHE A 132 -12.62 2.58 -3.33
N THR A 133 -12.62 3.67 -4.07
CA THR A 133 -12.65 3.68 -5.53
C THR A 133 -11.25 3.97 -6.06
N TYR A 134 -10.73 3.13 -6.95
CA TYR A 134 -9.36 3.19 -7.47
C TYR A 134 -9.32 3.09 -9.01
N PRO A 135 -8.31 3.69 -9.67
CA PRO A 135 -8.25 3.71 -11.13
C PRO A 135 -7.83 2.34 -11.67
N ASP A 136 -8.30 2.03 -12.86
CA ASP A 136 -7.77 0.96 -13.71
C ASP A 136 -7.55 1.54 -15.10
N THR A 137 -6.32 1.49 -15.62
CA THR A 137 -5.97 2.10 -16.92
C THR A 137 -6.16 1.18 -18.13
N HIS A 138 -6.55 -0.08 -17.92
CA HIS A 138 -6.83 -1.00 -19.02
C HIS A 138 -8.09 -0.57 -19.80
N ASP A 139 -8.16 -0.97 -21.07
CA ASP A 139 -9.35 -0.83 -21.93
C ASP A 139 -9.97 0.58 -21.99
N GLY A 140 -9.12 1.61 -21.99
CA GLY A 140 -9.56 3.01 -22.07
C GLY A 140 -9.87 3.67 -20.73
N GLY A 141 -9.72 2.94 -19.61
CA GLY A 141 -9.82 3.49 -18.26
C GLY A 141 -11.17 3.20 -17.60
N SER A 142 -11.13 2.76 -16.34
CA SER A 142 -12.32 2.58 -15.52
C SER A 142 -12.03 2.82 -14.04
N TRP A 143 -13.07 2.87 -13.21
CA TRP A 143 -12.95 2.89 -11.77
C TRP A 143 -13.42 1.55 -11.20
N LYS A 144 -12.64 1.00 -10.28
CA LYS A 144 -12.93 -0.24 -9.55
C LYS A 144 -13.09 0.07 -8.07
N VAL A 145 -13.69 -0.85 -7.32
CA VAL A 145 -13.94 -0.70 -5.88
C VAL A 145 -13.21 -1.79 -5.10
N CYS A 146 -12.61 -1.42 -3.96
CA CYS A 146 -11.98 -2.36 -3.04
C CYS A 146 -12.31 -2.04 -1.58
N ASN A 147 -12.14 -3.02 -0.69
CA ASN A 147 -12.32 -2.85 0.76
C ASN A 147 -11.25 -3.62 1.57
N PRO A 148 -9.97 -3.22 1.48
CA PRO A 148 -8.90 -3.84 2.25
C PRO A 148 -9.07 -3.67 3.77
N ARG A 149 -9.82 -2.66 4.25
CA ARG A 149 -10.14 -2.53 5.69
C ARG A 149 -11.00 -3.69 6.20
N ALA A 150 -12.00 -4.11 5.43
CA ALA A 150 -12.79 -5.29 5.76
C ALA A 150 -11.92 -6.55 5.75
N GLU A 151 -11.06 -6.72 4.75
CA GLU A 151 -10.13 -7.85 4.68
C GLU A 151 -9.18 -7.91 5.89
N MET A 152 -8.58 -6.77 6.27
CA MET A 152 -7.73 -6.66 7.46
C MET A 152 -8.49 -7.01 8.74
N SER A 153 -9.76 -6.57 8.85
CA SER A 153 -10.62 -6.83 9.99
C SER A 153 -10.97 -8.32 10.10
N SER A 154 -11.32 -8.97 8.98
CA SER A 154 -11.58 -10.41 8.93
C SER A 154 -10.35 -11.23 9.32
N PHE A 155 -9.16 -10.88 8.81
CA PHE A 155 -7.91 -11.56 9.22
C PHE A 155 -7.61 -11.37 10.70
N ARG A 156 -7.93 -10.19 11.26
CA ARG A 156 -7.73 -9.93 12.69
C ARG A 156 -8.68 -10.80 13.52
N ALA A 157 -9.96 -10.79 13.20
CA ALA A 157 -10.96 -11.59 13.89
C ALA A 157 -10.64 -13.08 13.85
N LEU A 158 -10.25 -13.60 12.67
CA LEU A 158 -9.86 -15.00 12.54
C LEU A 158 -8.58 -15.32 13.32
N ASN A 159 -7.59 -14.42 13.33
CA ASN A 159 -6.39 -14.61 14.14
C ASN A 159 -6.72 -14.68 15.63
N ASP A 160 -7.61 -13.82 16.11
CA ASP A 160 -8.04 -13.78 17.51
C ASP A 160 -8.81 -15.07 17.89
N ASP A 161 -9.71 -15.54 17.02
CA ASP A 161 -10.39 -16.84 17.15
C ASP A 161 -9.41 -18.02 17.19
N ARG A 162 -8.34 -17.95 16.38
CA ARG A 162 -7.24 -18.92 16.37
C ARG A 162 -6.19 -18.68 17.45
N LYS A 163 -6.48 -17.84 18.46
CA LYS A 163 -5.59 -17.56 19.61
C LYS A 163 -4.20 -17.07 19.20
N GLY A 164 -4.09 -16.34 18.10
CA GLY A 164 -2.84 -15.81 17.58
C GLY A 164 -2.03 -16.77 16.71
N HIS A 165 -2.60 -17.91 16.28
CA HIS A 165 -1.90 -18.92 15.47
C HIS A 165 -2.18 -18.84 13.96
N LEU A 166 -2.82 -17.76 13.48
CA LEU A 166 -3.07 -17.56 12.05
C LEU A 166 -1.93 -16.81 11.34
N ARG A 167 -1.30 -15.86 12.04
CA ARG A 167 -0.34 -14.89 11.50
C ARG A 167 1.09 -15.21 11.87
#